data_AF-A0A4V3MHL1-F1
#
_entry.id   AF-A0A4V3MHL1-F1
#
_cell.length_a   1.000
_cell.length_b   1.000
_cell.length_c   1.000
_cell.angle_alpha   90.00
_cell.angle_beta   90.00
_cell.angle_gamma   90.00
#
_symmetry.space_group_name_H-M   'P 1'
#
loop_
_entity.id
_entity.type
_entity.pdbx_description
1 polymer ?
#
loop_
_entity_poly.entity_id
_entity_poly.type
_entity_poly.pdbx_seq_one_letter_code
_entity_poly.pdbx_strand_id
1 'polypeptide(L)' 'MTLPSHAGVVVIGGGIIGCSTAYHLARDHKADVVLLEQGKLTSGSTWHAAGLVGQLRSS' A
#
# COMPACT_ATOMS: atom_id res chain seq x y z
N MET A 1 -4.16 -8.49 -18.72
CA MET A 1 -3.06 -7.67 -18.18
C MET A 1 -1.96 -8.63 -17.77
N THR A 2 -0.74 -8.47 -18.27
CA THR A 2 0.39 -9.34 -17.90
C THR A 2 1.21 -8.67 -16.80
N LEU A 3 1.56 -9.43 -15.76
CA LEU A 3 2.46 -8.94 -14.72
C LEU A 3 3.88 -8.82 -15.29
N PRO A 4 4.67 -7.82 -14.86
CA PRO A 4 6.08 -7.74 -15.24
C PRO A 4 6.84 -8.93 -14.65
N SER A 5 7.85 -9.43 -15.37
CA SER A 5 8.70 -10.53 -14.91
C SER A 5 9.68 -10.13 -13.80
N HIS A 6 9.94 -8.83 -13.66
CA HIS A 6 10.78 -8.24 -12.63
C HIS A 6 10.13 -6.94 -12.13
N ALA A 7 10.35 -6.65 -10.85
CA ALA A 7 9.96 -5.39 -10.22
C ALA A 7 11.06 -4.99 -9.23
N GLY A 8 11.35 -3.70 -9.12
CA GLY A 8 12.29 -3.20 -8.12
C GLY A 8 11.81 -3.45 -6.68
N VAL A 9 10.53 -3.19 -6.42
CA VAL A 9 9.86 -3.46 -5.15
C VAL A 9 8.46 -4.04 -5.38
N VAL A 10 8.11 -5.06 -4.60
CA VAL A 10 6.75 -5.61 -4.57
C VAL A 10 6.12 -5.34 -3.20
N VAL A 11 5.00 -4.65 -3.17
CA VAL A 11 4.19 -4.42 -1.96
C VAL A 11 3.00 -5.38 -1.97
N ILE A 12 2.89 -6.21 -0.93
CA ILE A 12 1.81 -7.21 -0.82
C ILE A 12 0.76 -6.70 0.17
N GLY A 13 -0.49 -6.58 -0.31
CA GLY A 13 -1.64 -6.09 0.43
C GLY A 13 -2.03 -4.66 0.03
N GLY A 14 -3.24 -4.50 -0.50
CA GLY A 14 -3.86 -3.25 -0.96
C GLY A 14 -4.70 -2.54 0.09
N GLY A 15 -4.39 -2.74 1.37
CA GLY A 15 -4.93 -1.93 2.47
C GLY A 15 -4.24 -0.55 2.56
N ILE A 16 -4.69 0.31 3.47
CA ILE A 16 -4.19 1.69 3.58
C ILE A 16 -2.66 1.78 3.78
N ILE A 17 -2.08 0.85 4.55
CA ILE A 17 -0.63 0.81 4.78
C ILE A 17 0.11 0.44 3.49
N GLY A 18 -0.31 -0.62 2.79
CA GLY A 18 0.35 -1.03 1.55
C GLY A 18 0.23 0.01 0.43
N CYS A 19 -0.94 0.61 0.26
CA CYS A 19 -1.12 1.72 -0.67
C CYS A 19 -0.25 2.94 -0.32
N SER A 20 -0.18 3.30 0.97
CA SER A 20 0.68 4.41 1.44
C SER A 20 2.16 4.12 1.18
N THR A 21 2.63 2.91 1.53
CA THR A 21 4.02 2.49 1.29
C THR A 21 4.35 2.54 -0.21
N ALA A 22 3.51 1.96 -1.07
CA ALA A 22 3.72 1.96 -2.51
C ALA A 22 3.78 3.40 -3.08
N TYR A 23 2.87 4.27 -2.63
CA TYR A 23 2.83 5.67 -3.03
C TYR A 23 4.11 6.44 -2.65
N HIS A 24 4.58 6.32 -1.40
CA HIS A 24 5.78 7.02 -0.95
C HIS A 24 7.05 6.46 -1.61
N LEU A 25 7.14 5.14 -1.81
CA LEU A 25 8.24 4.54 -2.57
C LEU A 25 8.30 5.04 -4.02
N ALA A 26 7.15 5.09 -4.70
CA ALA A 26 7.08 5.57 -6.08
C ALA A 26 7.34 7.08 -6.18
N ARG A 27 6.80 7.89 -5.26
CA ARG A 27 6.92 9.36 -5.29
C ARG A 27 8.30 9.84 -4.83
N ASP A 28 8.74 9.41 -3.65
CA ASP A 28 9.89 10.01 -2.95
C ASP A 28 11.22 9.35 -3.36
N HIS A 29 11.16 8.08 -3.77
CA HIS A 29 12.34 7.31 -4.17
C HIS A 29 12.37 6.95 -5.66
N LYS A 30 11.34 7.33 -6.43
CA LYS A 30 11.18 6.96 -7.85
C LYS A 30 11.35 5.46 -8.08
N ALA A 31 10.94 4.64 -7.10
CA ALA A 31 11.08 3.21 -7.16
C ALA A 31 10.10 2.62 -8.20
N ASP A 32 10.54 1.57 -8.89
CA ASP A 32 9.65 0.72 -9.68
C ASP A 32 8.88 -0.21 -8.73
N VAL A 33 7.59 0.09 -8.51
CA VAL A 33 6.76 -0.57 -7.50
C VAL A 33 5.59 -1.31 -8.14
N VAL A 34 5.45 -2.58 -7.80
CA VAL A 34 4.25 -3.39 -8.07
C VAL A 34 3.49 -3.62 -6.77
N LEU A 35 2.20 -3.25 -6.71
CA LEU A 35 1.32 -3.57 -5.60
C LEU A 35 0.43 -4.75 -5.97
N LEU A 36 0.44 -5.80 -5.16
CA LEU A 36 -0.40 -6.99 -5.33
C LEU A 36 -1.43 -7.06 -4.20
N GLU A 37 -2.69 -7.21 -4.57
CA GLU A 37 -3.83 -7.41 -3.66
C GLU A 37 -4.58 -8.67 -4.09
N GLN A 38 -4.99 -9.49 -3.11
CA GLN A 38 -5.71 -10.74 -3.35
C GLN A 38 -7.12 -10.49 -3.92
N GLY A 39 -7.79 -9.44 -3.44
CA GLY A 39 -9.16 -9.09 -3.82
C GLY A 39 -9.26 -7.67 -4.38
N LYS A 40 -10.03 -6.83 -3.68
CA LYS A 40 -10.21 -5.42 -4.05
C LYS A 40 -9.37 -4.56 -3.12
N LEU A 41 -8.86 -3.43 -3.62
CA LEU A 41 -8.23 -2.45 -2.75
C LEU A 41 -9.14 -2.14 -1.55
N THR A 42 -8.50 -1.99 -0.39
CA THR A 42 -9.12 -1.73 0.91
C THR A 42 -10.03 -2.82 1.47
N SER A 43 -10.23 -3.98 0.80
CA SER A 43 -11.22 -4.99 1.23
C SER A 43 -10.88 -5.74 2.53
N GLY A 44 -9.69 -5.54 3.09
CA GLY A 44 -9.30 -6.03 4.42
C GLY A 44 -9.89 -5.18 5.57
N SER A 45 -9.07 -4.85 6.58
CA SER A 45 -9.53 -4.04 7.71
C SER A 45 -9.82 -2.57 7.36
N THR A 46 -9.24 -2.07 6.27
CA THR A 46 -9.31 -0.64 5.91
C THR A 46 -10.73 -0.17 5.63
N TRP A 47 -11.56 -0.93 4.89
CA TRP A 47 -12.89 -0.44 4.50
C TRP A 47 -13.86 -0.26 5.66
N HIS A 48 -13.70 -1.04 6.73
CA HIS A 48 -14.53 -0.97 7.92
C HIS A 48 -14.03 0.03 8.96
N ALA A 49 -12.85 0.63 8.75
CA ALA A 49 -12.27 1.53 9.73
C ALA A 49 -13.13 2.79 9.90
N ALA A 50 -13.31 3.23 11.14
CA ALA A 50 -14.05 4.46 11.46
C ALA A 50 -13.33 5.75 11.00
N GLY A 51 -12.09 5.65 10.51
CA GLY A 51 -11.31 6.78 10.00
C GLY A 51 -10.78 7.74 11.09
N LEU A 52 -10.77 7.33 12.36
CA LEU A 52 -10.22 8.13 13.45
C LEU A 52 -8.70 8.23 13.32
N VAL A 53 -8.18 9.45 13.19
CA VAL A 53 -6.74 9.72 13.07
C VAL A 53 -6.28 10.47 14.32
N GLY A 54 -5.31 9.91 15.02
CA GLY A 54 -4.71 10.49 16.22
C GLY A 54 -3.27 10.05 16.39
N GLN A 55 -2.53 10.75 17.26
CA GLN A 55 -1.17 10.36 17.62
C GLN A 55 -1.22 9.13 18.54
N LEU A 56 -0.63 8.03 18.09
CA LEU A 56 -0.49 6.82 18.92
C LEU A 56 0.60 7.01 20.01
N ARG A 57 1.62 7.84 19.74
CA ARG A 57 2.70 8.19 20.69
C ARG A 57 3.17 9.63 20.46
N SER A 58 3.33 10.36 21.55
CA SER A 58 4.02 11.66 21.61
C SER A 58 5.45 11.41 22.10
N SER A 59 6.32 10.91 21.22
CA SER A 59 7.74 10.88 21.51
C SER A 59 8.33 12.28 21.35
#